data_AF-A0A957UAD2-F1
#
_entry.id   AF-A0A957UAD2-F1
#
_cell.length_a   1.000
_cell.length_b   1.000
_cell.length_c   1.000
_cell.angle_alpha   90.00
_cell.angle_beta   90.00
_cell.angle_gamma   90.00
#
_symmetry.space_group_name_H-M   'P 1'
#
loop_
_entity.id
_entity.type
_entity.pdbx_description
1 polymer ?
#
loop_
_entity_poly.entity_id
_entity_poly.type
_entity_poly.pdbx_seq_one_letter_code
_entity_poly.pdbx_strand_id
1 'polypeptide(L)'
;YQRRIEMQVRKQQPGLIRDRLEDAANQLSEWVSNIYQLALRLDAYQADDLLARERNDLPQELQKLTAQRQREQNAGVQQQLDQVIASKSTQWQTLRQLDARMQQAQLQMDQSLTALATVYSQVQLLNAEAINSGRAER
;
A
#
# COMPACT_ATOMS: atom_id res chain seq x y z
N TYR A 1 -3.78 -15.83 8.50
CA TYR A 1 -2.46 -16.47 8.32
C TYR A 1 -1.59 -16.38 9.57
N GLN A 2 -1.34 -15.19 10.12
CA GLN A 2 -0.55 -14.98 11.34
C GLN A 2 -0.83 -15.97 12.48
N ARG A 3 -2.06 -16.01 13.01
CA ARG A 3 -2.44 -16.94 14.10
C ARG A 3 -2.11 -18.41 13.80
N ARG A 4 -2.17 -18.82 12.53
CA ARG A 4 -1.83 -20.20 12.14
C ARG A 4 -0.33 -20.46 12.18
N ILE A 5 0.49 -19.48 11.80
CA ILE A 5 1.96 -19.55 11.91
C ILE A 5 2.36 -19.61 13.38
N GLU A 6 1.86 -18.71 14.22
CA GLU A 6 2.14 -18.70 15.67
C GLU A 6 1.77 -20.02 16.35
N MET A 7 0.61 -20.59 16.03
CA MET A 7 0.19 -21.90 16.56
C MET A 7 1.09 -23.05 16.09
N GLN A 8 1.67 -22.96 14.89
CA GLN A 8 2.58 -23.97 14.37
C GLN A 8 3.95 -23.89 15.03
N VAL A 9 4.49 -22.69 15.23
CA VAL A 9 5.75 -22.47 15.94
C VAL A 9 5.68 -23.00 17.37
N ARG A 10 4.58 -22.76 18.08
CA ARG A 10 4.39 -23.25 19.47
C ARG A 10 4.37 -24.78 19.62
N LYS A 11 4.18 -25.53 18.53
CA LYS A 11 4.17 -27.00 18.54
C LYS A 11 5.55 -27.63 18.32
N GLN A 12 6.57 -26.84 17.99
CA GLN A 12 7.95 -27.31 17.81
C GLN A 12 8.60 -27.66 19.16
N GLN A 13 9.50 -28.64 19.14
CA GLN A 13 10.29 -28.98 20.33
C GLN A 13 11.24 -27.81 20.70
N PRO A 14 11.54 -27.61 22.00
CA PRO A 14 12.49 -26.57 22.43
C PRO A 14 13.87 -26.75 21.79
N GLY A 15 14.46 -25.66 21.28
CA GLY A 15 15.77 -25.66 20.63
C GLY A 15 15.96 -24.49 19.67
N LEU A 16 17.16 -24.35 19.11
CA LEU A 16 17.56 -23.21 18.25
C LEU A 16 16.60 -22.94 17.06
N ILE A 17 15.98 -23.99 16.52
CA ILE A 17 15.02 -23.86 15.41
C ILE A 17 13.73 -23.18 15.88
N ARG A 18 13.25 -23.51 17.09
CA ARG A 18 12.06 -22.90 17.67
C ARG A 18 12.28 -21.42 17.96
N ASP A 19 13.42 -21.05 18.53
CA ASP A 19 13.73 -19.64 18.84
C ASP A 19 13.74 -18.78 17.56
N ARG A 20 14.37 -19.28 16.49
CA ARG A 20 14.35 -18.61 15.17
C ARG A 20 12.95 -18.50 14.57
N LEU A 21 12.11 -19.51 14.77
CA LEU A 21 10.72 -19.49 14.30
C LEU A 21 9.85 -18.52 15.12
N GLU A 22 10.11 -18.38 16.42
CA GLU A 22 9.43 -17.40 17.29
C GLU A 22 9.82 -15.96 16.88
N ASP A 23 11.10 -15.70 16.62
CA ASP A 23 11.57 -14.41 16.08
C ASP A 23 10.91 -14.09 14.73
N ALA A 24 10.87 -15.06 13.82
CA ALA A 24 10.22 -14.90 12.52
C ALA A 24 8.71 -14.63 12.66
N ALA A 25 8.03 -15.27 13.62
CA ALA A 25 6.61 -15.03 13.89
C ALA A 25 6.36 -13.63 14.47
N ASN A 26 7.26 -13.13 15.31
CA ASN A 26 7.19 -11.77 15.86
C ASN A 26 7.37 -10.72 14.74
N GLN A 27 8.38 -10.89 13.89
CA GLN A 27 8.60 -10.02 12.71
C GLN A 27 7.41 -10.03 11.75
N LEU A 28 6.77 -11.19 11.57
CA LEU A 28 5.56 -11.33 10.76
C LEU A 28 4.38 -10.53 11.34
N SER A 29 4.23 -10.51 12.68
CA SER A 29 3.17 -9.74 13.35
C SER A 29 3.30 -8.24 13.10
N GLU A 30 4.52 -7.69 13.24
CA GLU A 30 4.80 -6.28 12.95
C GLU A 30 4.50 -5.93 11.49
N TRP A 31 4.93 -6.80 10.57
CA TRP A 31 4.71 -6.60 9.16
C TRP A 31 3.22 -6.67 8.76
N VAL A 32 2.45 -7.61 9.33
CA VAL A 32 0.98 -7.67 9.12
C VAL A 32 0.29 -6.41 9.64
N SER A 33 0.73 -5.87 10.78
CA SER A 33 0.22 -4.61 11.32
C SER A 33 0.47 -3.45 10.35
N ASN A 34 1.68 -3.36 9.78
CA ASN A 34 2.03 -2.33 8.79
C ASN A 34 1.18 -2.43 7.51
N ILE A 35 0.93 -3.65 7.00
CA ILE A 35 0.06 -3.87 5.83
C ILE A 35 -1.37 -3.46 6.15
N TYR A 36 -1.87 -3.77 7.35
CA TYR A 36 -3.21 -3.37 7.75
C TYR A 36 -3.36 -1.84 7.79
N GLN A 37 -2.37 -1.12 8.30
CA GLN A 37 -2.35 0.34 8.25
C GLN A 37 -2.30 0.88 6.81
N LEU A 38 -1.57 0.20 5.92
CA LEU A 38 -1.55 0.56 4.50
C LEU A 38 -2.93 0.36 3.85
N ALA A 39 -3.60 -0.76 4.13
CA ALA A 39 -4.94 -1.06 3.64
C ALA A 39 -5.95 0.03 4.08
N LEU A 40 -5.95 0.42 5.36
CA LEU A 40 -6.83 1.48 5.86
C LEU A 40 -6.61 2.81 5.14
N ARG A 41 -5.36 3.15 4.81
CA ARG A 41 -5.05 4.38 4.06
C ARG A 41 -5.53 4.30 2.61
N LEU A 42 -5.38 3.14 1.98
CA LEU A 42 -5.88 2.89 0.62
C LEU A 42 -7.41 2.95 0.59
N ASP A 43 -8.09 2.36 1.57
CA ASP A 43 -9.55 2.41 1.69
C ASP A 43 -10.04 3.84 1.91
N ALA A 44 -9.42 4.59 2.82
CA ALA A 44 -9.75 5.99 3.06
C ALA A 44 -9.55 6.85 1.80
N TYR A 45 -8.48 6.60 1.04
CA TYR A 45 -8.22 7.28 -0.22
C TYR A 45 -9.25 6.96 -1.31
N GLN A 46 -9.68 5.69 -1.40
CA GLN A 46 -10.68 5.24 -2.37
C GLN A 46 -12.09 5.75 -2.03
N ALA A 47 -12.41 5.85 -0.73
CA ALA A 47 -13.70 6.33 -0.24
C ALA A 47 -13.83 7.86 -0.24
N ASP A 48 -12.74 8.59 -0.50
CA ASP A 48 -12.77 10.05 -0.56
C ASP A 48 -13.38 10.55 -1.89
N ASP A 49 -14.70 10.72 -1.87
CA ASP A 49 -15.49 11.24 -2.99
C ASP A 49 -15.05 12.64 -3.43
N LEU A 50 -14.54 13.48 -2.51
CA LEU A 50 -14.08 14.82 -2.85
C LEU A 50 -12.81 14.72 -3.70
N LEU A 51 -11.81 13.94 -3.25
CA LEU A 51 -10.59 13.69 -4.02
C LEU A 51 -10.88 13.00 -5.36
N ALA A 52 -11.89 12.13 -5.42
CA ALA A 52 -12.32 11.50 -6.67
C ALA A 52 -12.90 12.53 -7.65
N ARG A 53 -13.78 13.43 -7.18
CA ARG A 53 -14.32 14.52 -8.00
C ARG A 53 -13.25 15.48 -8.47
N GLU A 54 -12.38 15.95 -7.57
CA GLU A 54 -11.28 16.85 -7.94
C GLU A 54 -10.37 16.25 -9.02
N ARG A 55 -10.03 14.96 -8.92
CA ARG A 55 -9.23 14.27 -9.95
C ARG A 55 -9.87 14.29 -11.34
N ASN A 56 -11.20 14.22 -11.41
CA ASN A 56 -11.96 14.19 -12.66
C ASN A 56 -12.23 15.60 -13.22
N ASP A 57 -12.54 16.55 -12.34
CA ASP A 57 -13.03 17.87 -12.73
C ASP A 57 -11.89 18.86 -13.00
N LEU A 58 -10.83 18.82 -12.19
CA LEU A 58 -9.73 19.79 -12.24
C LEU A 58 -8.99 19.83 -13.60
N PRO A 59 -8.75 18.72 -14.31
CA PRO A 59 -8.17 18.75 -15.66
C PRO A 59 -9.07 19.49 -16.66
N GLN A 60 -10.39 19.30 -16.59
CA GLN A 60 -11.33 19.98 -17.47
C GLN A 60 -11.42 21.47 -17.13
N GLU A 61 -11.41 21.81 -15.85
CA GLU A 61 -11.39 23.20 -15.39
C GLU A 61 -10.12 23.93 -15.86
N LEU A 62 -8.95 23.29 -15.74
CA LEU A 62 -7.69 23.82 -16.26
C LEU A 62 -7.71 24.03 -17.78
N GLN A 63 -8.32 23.13 -18.54
CA GLN A 63 -8.49 23.32 -19.98
C GLN A 63 -9.39 24.53 -20.30
N LYS A 64 -10.50 24.68 -19.58
CA LYS A 64 -11.41 25.83 -19.74
C LYS A 64 -10.72 27.15 -19.40
N LEU A 65 -10.00 27.20 -18.27
CA LEU A 65 -9.25 28.39 -17.85
C LEU A 65 -8.14 28.75 -18.84
N THR A 66 -7.40 27.75 -19.33
CA THR A 66 -6.38 27.97 -20.36
C THR A 66 -6.98 28.50 -21.66
N ALA A 67 -8.11 27.95 -22.11
CA ALA A 67 -8.80 28.44 -23.29
C ALA A 67 -9.37 29.86 -23.11
N GLN A 68 -9.89 30.18 -21.91
CA GLN A 68 -10.32 31.54 -21.57
C GLN A 68 -9.13 32.51 -21.59
N ARG A 69 -8.00 32.12 -21.00
CA ARG A 69 -6.78 32.91 -20.95
C ARG A 69 -6.23 33.26 -22.34
N GLN A 70 -6.38 32.36 -23.32
CA GLN A 70 -5.96 32.59 -24.70
C GLN A 70 -6.84 33.59 -25.45
N ARG A 71 -8.13 33.70 -25.07
CA ARG A 71 -9.11 34.57 -25.73
C ARG A 71 -9.24 35.94 -25.05
N GLU A 72 -8.86 36.02 -23.77
CA GLU A 72 -8.89 37.25 -22.98
C GLU A 72 -7.89 38.27 -23.53
N GLN A 73 -8.30 39.54 -23.61
CA GLN A 73 -7.48 40.65 -24.13
C GLN A 73 -7.09 41.64 -23.03
N ASN A 74 -7.82 41.67 -21.91
CA ASN A 74 -7.51 42.53 -20.78
C ASN A 74 -6.30 41.99 -20.00
N ALA A 75 -5.20 42.74 -19.99
CA ALA A 75 -3.96 42.34 -19.33
C ALA A 75 -4.11 42.03 -17.81
N GLY A 76 -4.99 42.73 -17.10
CA GLY A 76 -5.23 42.47 -15.68
C GLY A 76 -5.96 41.14 -15.45
N VAL A 77 -6.99 40.88 -16.26
CA VAL A 77 -7.73 39.60 -16.21
C VAL A 77 -6.84 38.44 -16.64
N GLN A 78 -6.00 38.66 -17.64
CA GLN A 78 -4.97 37.71 -18.08
C GLN A 78 -4.03 37.31 -16.93
N GLN A 79 -3.48 38.28 -16.19
CA GLN A 79 -2.62 38.01 -15.03
C GLN A 79 -3.35 37.24 -13.93
N GLN A 80 -4.61 37.58 -13.67
CA GLN A 80 -5.41 36.87 -12.68
C GLN A 80 -5.70 35.43 -13.10
N LEU A 81 -6.03 35.20 -14.38
CA LEU A 81 -6.19 33.87 -14.94
C LEU A 81 -4.89 33.06 -14.87
N ASP A 82 -3.75 33.66 -15.16
CA ASP A 82 -2.43 32.99 -15.06
C ASP A 82 -2.14 32.52 -13.63
N GLN A 83 -2.46 33.34 -12.62
CA GLN A 83 -2.31 32.96 -11.20
C GLN A 83 -3.20 31.79 -10.81
N VAL A 84 -4.48 31.82 -11.23
CA VAL A 84 -5.44 30.73 -10.94
C VAL A 84 -5.02 29.44 -11.64
N ILE A 85 -4.61 29.51 -12.92
CA ILE A 85 -4.11 28.38 -13.69
C ILE A 85 -2.87 27.78 -13.02
N ALA A 86 -1.92 28.62 -12.59
CA ALA A 86 -0.71 28.15 -11.92
C ALA A 86 -1.04 27.40 -10.63
N SER A 87 -1.88 27.99 -9.77
CA SER A 87 -2.32 27.37 -8.51
C SER A 87 -3.02 26.01 -8.74
N LYS A 88 -4.00 25.97 -9.65
CA LYS A 88 -4.72 24.73 -9.98
C LYS A 88 -3.82 23.68 -10.66
N SER A 89 -2.84 24.11 -11.45
CA SER A 89 -1.87 23.20 -12.06
C SER A 89 -0.99 22.53 -11.02
N THR A 90 -0.55 23.27 -10.00
CA THR A 90 0.17 22.70 -8.85
C THR A 90 -0.71 21.70 -8.09
N GLN A 91 -1.96 22.06 -7.77
CA GLN A 91 -2.91 21.15 -7.12
C GLN A 91 -3.10 19.86 -7.93
N TRP A 92 -3.29 19.97 -9.24
CA TRP A 92 -3.43 18.82 -10.14
C TRP A 92 -2.19 17.92 -10.13
N GLN A 93 -0.99 18.52 -10.16
CA GLN A 93 0.26 17.76 -10.07
C GLN A 93 0.39 17.02 -8.74
N THR A 94 0.03 17.66 -7.63
CA THR A 94 0.00 17.03 -6.31
C THR A 94 -0.98 15.86 -6.26
N LEU A 95 -2.20 16.03 -6.79
CA LEU A 95 -3.20 14.96 -6.87
C LEU A 95 -2.70 13.77 -7.70
N ARG A 96 -2.03 14.02 -8.83
CA ARG A 96 -1.43 12.96 -9.65
C ARG A 96 -0.32 12.21 -8.94
N GLN A 97 0.53 12.91 -8.17
CA GLN A 97 1.57 12.27 -7.37
C GLN A 97 0.97 11.43 -6.25
N LEU A 98 -0.10 11.90 -5.60
CA LEU A 98 -0.82 11.13 -4.61
C LEU A 98 -1.40 9.86 -5.24
N ASP A 99 -2.08 9.96 -6.38
CA ASP A 99 -2.66 8.82 -7.10
C ASP A 99 -1.61 7.77 -7.47
N ALA A 100 -0.48 8.19 -8.03
CA ALA A 100 0.64 7.30 -8.34
C ALA A 100 1.19 6.57 -7.09
N ARG A 101 1.30 7.28 -5.96
CA ARG A 101 1.74 6.67 -4.69
C ARG A 101 0.72 5.66 -4.16
N MET A 102 -0.58 5.93 -4.30
CA MET A 102 -1.63 5.01 -3.88
C MET A 102 -1.67 3.76 -4.77
N GLN A 103 -1.49 3.89 -6.07
CA GLN A 103 -1.32 2.75 -6.97
C GLN A 103 -0.11 1.89 -6.58
N GLN A 104 1.04 2.52 -6.30
CA GLN A 104 2.22 1.81 -5.85
C GLN A 104 2.00 1.10 -4.50
N ALA A 105 1.33 1.77 -3.56
CA ALA A 105 0.96 1.20 -2.27
C ALA A 105 0.06 -0.03 -2.42
N GLN A 106 -0.92 0.01 -3.34
CA GLN A 106 -1.77 -1.14 -3.64
C GLN A 106 -0.94 -2.34 -4.15
N LEU A 107 -0.03 -2.10 -5.09
CA LEU A 107 0.85 -3.15 -5.60
C LEU A 107 1.75 -3.75 -4.51
N GLN A 108 2.27 -2.90 -3.60
CA GLN A 108 3.06 -3.36 -2.46
C GLN A 108 2.23 -4.21 -1.48
N MET A 109 0.97 -3.87 -1.28
CA MET A 109 0.04 -4.66 -0.47
C MET A 109 -0.20 -6.04 -1.09
N ASP A 110 -0.43 -6.12 -2.40
CA ASP A 110 -0.65 -7.40 -3.11
C ASP A 110 0.59 -8.30 -3.09
N GLN A 111 1.77 -7.71 -3.28
CA GLN A 111 3.05 -8.42 -3.14
C GLN A 111 3.25 -8.93 -1.72
N SER A 112 2.87 -8.12 -0.73
CA SER A 112 2.97 -8.51 0.67
C SER A 112 2.05 -9.69 0.99
N LEU A 113 0.81 -9.69 0.51
CA LEU A 113 -0.08 -10.84 0.66
C LEU A 113 0.51 -12.13 0.07
N THR A 114 1.16 -12.02 -1.10
CA THR A 114 1.84 -13.14 -1.75
C THR A 114 3.00 -13.66 -0.90
N ALA A 115 3.85 -12.77 -0.38
CA ALA A 115 4.95 -13.14 0.51
C ALA A 115 4.46 -13.84 1.78
N LEU A 116 3.33 -13.42 2.34
CA LEU A 116 2.72 -14.04 3.53
C LEU A 116 2.31 -15.49 3.25
N ALA A 117 1.74 -15.75 2.07
CA ALA A 117 1.39 -17.10 1.64
C ALA A 117 2.63 -17.99 1.48
N THR A 118 3.72 -17.45 0.90
CA THR A 118 4.99 -18.16 0.76
C THR A 118 5.63 -18.48 2.10
N VAL A 119 5.65 -17.54 3.04
CA VAL A 119 6.16 -17.77 4.41
C VAL A 119 5.33 -18.84 5.11
N TYR A 120 4.00 -18.78 5.00
CA TYR A 120 3.11 -19.81 5.56
C TYR A 120 3.43 -21.21 5.01
N SER A 121 3.61 -21.35 3.69
CA SER A 121 3.98 -22.61 3.06
C SER A 121 5.33 -23.14 3.53
N GLN A 122 6.33 -22.27 3.69
CA GLN A 122 7.65 -22.68 4.18
C GLN A 122 7.61 -23.14 5.64
N VAL A 123 6.86 -22.45 6.51
CA VAL A 123 6.66 -22.89 7.91
C VAL A 123 5.95 -24.25 7.96
N GLN A 124 5.01 -24.53 7.05
CA GLN A 124 4.39 -25.86 6.96
C GLN A 124 5.39 -26.95 6.58
N LEU A 125 6.24 -26.71 5.60
CA LEU A 125 7.24 -27.67 5.13
C LEU A 125 8.28 -28.00 6.21
N LEU A 126 8.81 -26.98 6.90
CA LEU A 126 9.75 -27.17 8.02
C LEU A 126 9.14 -28.03 9.14
N ASN A 127 7.86 -27.85 9.42
CA ASN A 127 7.15 -28.69 10.40
C ASN A 127 6.99 -30.14 9.92
N ALA A 128 6.74 -30.36 8.63
CA ALA A 128 6.63 -31.70 8.07
C ALA A 128 7.96 -32.46 8.12
N GLU A 129 9.07 -31.79 7.83
CA GLU A 129 10.42 -32.36 7.87
C GLU A 129 10.88 -32.70 9.31
N ALA A 130 10.66 -31.81 10.27
CA ALA A 130 11.01 -32.03 11.68
C ALA A 130 10.26 -33.24 12.29
N ILE A 131 9.01 -33.47 11.87
CA ILE A 131 8.23 -34.64 12.30
C ILE A 131 8.80 -35.94 11.71
N ASN A 132 9.38 -35.89 10.51
CA ASN A 132 9.95 -37.05 9.84
C ASN A 132 11.33 -37.43 10.39
N SER A 133 12.19 -36.44 10.68
CA SER A 133 13.51 -36.67 11.28
C SER A 133 13.44 -37.22 12.70
N GLY A 134 12.57 -36.67 13.56
CA GLY A 134 12.36 -37.17 14.92
C GLY A 134 11.70 -38.55 15.01
N ARG A 135 11.21 -39.09 13.89
CA ARG A 135 10.70 -40.46 13.77
C ARG A 135 11.76 -41.43 13.24
N ALA A 136 12.80 -40.94 12.57
CA ALA A 136 13.92 -41.73 12.05
C ALA A 136 15.06 -41.93 13.06
N GLU A 137 15.14 -41.10 14.11
CA GLU A 137 16.10 -41.22 15.22
C GLU A 137 15.65 -42.17 16.35
N ARG A 138 14.52 -42.87 16.22
CA ARG A 138 14.04 -43.85 17.21
C ARG A 138 14.20 -45.29 16.74
#